data_AF-A0A7J6BW07-F1
#
_entry.id   AF-A0A7J6BW07-F1
#
_cell.length_a   1.000
_cell.length_b   1.000
_cell.length_c   1.000
_cell.angle_alpha   90.00
_cell.angle_beta   90.00
_cell.angle_gamma   90.00
#
_symmetry.space_group_name_H-M   'P 1'
#
loop_
_entity.id
_entity.type
_entity.pdbx_description
1 polymer ?
#
loop_
_entity_poly.entity_id
_entity_poly.type
_entity_poly.pdbx_seq_one_letter_code
_entity_poly.pdbx_strand_id
1 'polypeptide(L)'
;MLNKVDFTAAPISNQINATRCNILDSGIRAFQRQRFNPEAKLDVVFRDADGIGEGAADEGGPTREFLTLLMREIHSCEIFDGEDWKKNTCLQFQSTVQWNVQASWTDDSCVPGAWWCGATFFFSERLFCQVCNLQPPVPDLQEIVDYDFREKMTKIHLAQNVNDAQCAIMEASDQLSMLGSLWHIQTLEDRDNLVESATKFFTENRLRDSLEQFKEGLECLGLLPLMQKHPELFKEVFMYEEKPLLAEDISALFKAELSTVGSNRRVVESRTICFWRDWLIEVEEGSGILQSPTFGVM
;
A
#
# COMPACT_ATOMS: atom_id res chain seq x y z
N MET A 1 -0.06 23.25 44.74
CA MET A 1 -0.38 23.86 43.43
C MET A 1 -1.24 22.85 42.66
N LEU A 2 -2.51 23.16 42.39
CA LEU A 2 -3.26 22.38 41.41
C LEU A 2 -2.71 22.77 40.04
N ASN A 3 -1.98 21.88 39.38
CA ASN A 3 -1.66 22.01 37.96
C ASN A 3 -2.99 21.96 37.20
N LYS A 4 -3.55 23.12 36.88
CA LYS A 4 -4.66 23.23 35.94
C LYS A 4 -4.07 23.03 34.56
N VAL A 5 -4.16 21.80 34.06
CA VAL A 5 -3.93 21.53 32.64
C VAL A 5 -5.00 22.31 31.88
N ASP A 6 -4.59 23.24 31.02
CA ASP A 6 -5.50 23.93 30.12
C ASP A 6 -5.94 22.94 29.03
N PHE A 7 -7.24 22.67 28.99
CA PHE A 7 -7.88 21.78 28.02
C PHE A 7 -8.48 22.55 26.84
N THR A 8 -8.40 23.88 26.83
CA THR A 8 -8.99 24.73 25.78
C THR A 8 -8.05 25.01 24.61
N ALA A 9 -6.74 24.92 24.82
CA ALA A 9 -5.73 25.11 23.77
C ALA A 9 -5.35 23.78 23.08
N ALA A 10 -5.30 23.78 21.75
CA ALA A 10 -4.73 22.66 20.98
C ALA A 10 -3.21 22.57 21.22
N PRO A 11 -2.62 21.37 21.27
CA PRO A 11 -1.19 21.23 21.43
C PRO A 11 -0.43 21.71 20.19
N ILE A 12 0.74 22.32 20.42
CA ILE A 12 1.66 22.82 19.37
C ILE A 12 2.46 21.67 18.75
N SER A 13 2.60 20.56 19.48
CA SER A 13 3.24 19.33 19.01
C SER A 13 2.53 18.10 19.58
N ASN A 14 2.39 17.06 18.75
CA ASN A 14 1.90 15.75 19.16
C ASN A 14 3.08 14.90 19.61
N GLN A 15 3.27 14.80 20.93
CA GLN A 15 4.29 13.90 21.46
C GLN A 15 3.85 12.44 21.34
N ILE A 16 4.62 11.63 20.63
CA ILE A 16 4.38 10.20 20.42
C ILE A 16 5.47 9.41 21.12
N ASN A 17 5.09 8.58 22.08
CA ASN A 17 5.99 7.62 22.69
C ASN A 17 5.80 6.28 21.97
N ALA A 18 6.82 5.81 21.26
CA ALA A 18 6.74 4.61 20.45
C ALA A 18 7.74 3.55 20.92
N THR A 19 7.36 2.27 20.80
CA THR A 19 8.27 1.14 20.99
C THR A 19 8.49 0.46 19.64
N ARG A 20 9.75 0.09 19.31
CA ARG A 20 10.07 -0.53 18.02
C ARG A 20 9.44 -1.90 17.78
N CYS A 21 9.04 -2.58 18.84
CA CYS A 21 8.35 -3.86 18.77
C CYS A 21 6.83 -3.73 18.57
N ASN A 22 6.27 -2.51 18.60
CA ASN A 22 4.82 -2.30 18.53
C ASN A 22 4.50 -0.92 17.96
N ILE A 23 4.96 -0.64 16.73
CA ILE A 23 4.89 0.69 16.12
C ILE A 23 3.44 1.06 15.78
N LEU A 24 2.70 0.15 15.16
CA LEU A 24 1.33 0.35 14.71
C LEU A 24 0.41 0.68 15.89
N ASP A 25 0.43 -0.13 16.94
CA ASP A 25 -0.35 0.14 18.16
C ASP A 25 0.08 1.45 18.84
N SER A 26 1.39 1.77 18.85
CA SER A 26 1.87 3.05 19.37
C SER A 26 1.32 4.24 18.57
N GLY A 27 1.25 4.11 17.25
CA GLY A 27 0.64 5.08 16.35
C GLY A 27 -0.86 5.22 16.58
N ILE A 28 -1.61 4.11 16.55
CA ILE A 28 -3.06 4.08 16.78
C ILE A 28 -3.40 4.76 18.12
N ARG A 29 -2.72 4.37 19.21
CA ARG A 29 -2.94 4.99 20.53
C ARG A 29 -2.58 6.47 20.58
N ALA A 30 -1.66 6.94 19.75
CA ALA A 30 -1.28 8.35 19.70
C ALA A 30 -2.29 9.20 18.92
N PHE A 31 -2.72 8.71 17.76
CA PHE A 31 -3.65 9.39 16.86
C PHE A 31 -5.09 9.38 17.38
N GLN A 32 -5.48 8.39 18.18
CA GLN A 32 -6.79 8.33 18.84
C GLN A 32 -6.90 9.18 20.10
N ARG A 33 -5.84 9.92 20.49
CA ARG A 33 -5.91 10.78 21.67
C ARG A 33 -6.88 11.93 21.41
N GLN A 34 -7.72 12.23 22.40
CA GLN A 34 -8.70 13.33 22.32
C GLN A 34 -8.07 14.70 22.01
N ARG A 35 -6.80 14.91 22.40
CA ARG A 35 -6.06 16.16 22.14
C ARG A 35 -5.14 16.09 20.92
N PHE A 36 -5.17 15.01 20.15
CA PHE A 36 -4.34 14.93 18.94
C PHE A 36 -4.76 16.04 17.97
N ASN A 37 -3.78 16.80 17.48
CA ASN A 37 -4.01 17.85 16.49
C ASN A 37 -3.33 17.45 15.18
N PRO A 38 -4.06 17.05 14.13
CA PRO A 38 -3.47 16.61 12.86
C PRO A 38 -2.52 17.63 12.21
N GLU A 39 -2.72 18.93 12.48
CA GLU A 39 -1.90 20.02 11.92
C GLU A 39 -0.62 20.31 12.74
N ALA A 40 -0.53 19.78 13.96
CA ALA A 40 0.62 20.00 14.84
C ALA A 40 1.79 19.05 14.52
N LYS A 41 3.03 19.54 14.73
CA LYS A 41 4.26 18.77 14.50
C LYS A 41 4.25 17.45 15.28
N LEU A 42 4.67 16.35 14.66
CA LEU A 42 4.94 15.10 15.37
C LEU A 42 6.28 15.17 16.10
N ASP A 43 6.26 14.91 17.40
CA ASP A 43 7.44 14.81 18.27
C ASP A 43 7.57 13.36 18.75
N VAL A 44 8.37 12.57 18.04
CA VAL A 44 8.48 11.13 18.31
C VAL A 44 9.65 10.85 19.24
N VAL A 45 9.36 10.10 20.31
CA VAL A 45 10.35 9.58 21.26
C VAL A 45 10.25 8.06 21.30
N PHE A 46 11.31 7.38 20.86
CA PHE A 46 11.44 5.95 21.05
C PHE A 46 11.80 5.63 22.48
N ARG A 47 11.04 4.72 23.10
CA ARG A 47 11.31 4.23 24.46
C ARG A 47 11.57 2.74 24.43
N ASP A 48 12.54 2.30 25.22
CA ASP A 48 12.76 0.88 25.48
C ASP A 48 11.79 0.33 26.55
N ALA A 49 11.88 -0.98 26.85
CA ALA A 49 11.06 -1.64 27.85
C ALA A 49 11.31 -1.11 29.29
N ASP A 50 12.46 -0.47 29.52
CA ASP A 50 12.87 0.11 30.79
C ASP A 50 12.48 1.61 30.90
N GLY A 51 11.84 2.16 29.88
CA GLY A 51 11.34 3.53 29.83
C GLY A 51 12.41 4.59 29.54
N ILE A 52 13.65 4.17 29.24
CA ILE A 52 14.72 5.06 28.85
C ILE A 52 14.47 5.50 27.41
N GLY A 53 14.45 6.81 27.20
CA GLY A 53 14.36 7.37 25.86
C GLY A 53 15.67 7.10 25.13
N GLU A 54 15.61 6.41 24.00
CA GLU A 54 16.77 6.30 23.13
C GLU A 54 17.05 7.71 22.57
N GLY A 55 18.20 8.27 22.94
CA GLY A 55 18.52 9.67 22.70
C GLY A 55 18.41 10.05 21.22
N ALA A 56 17.50 10.96 20.91
CA ALA A 56 17.43 11.60 19.61
C ALA A 56 18.64 12.53 19.44
N ALA A 57 19.52 12.23 18.47
CA ALA A 57 20.61 13.11 18.08
C ALA A 57 20.11 14.30 17.23
N ASP A 58 18.90 14.20 16.67
CA ASP A 58 18.26 15.16 15.77
C ASP A 58 16.73 15.20 15.96
N GLU A 59 16.10 16.37 15.79
CA GLU A 59 14.64 16.53 15.94
C GLU A 59 13.82 15.90 14.79
N GLY A 60 14.45 15.48 13.69
CA GLY A 60 13.78 14.97 12.49
C GLY A 60 13.95 13.47 12.25
N GLY A 61 15.06 12.87 12.70
CA GLY A 61 15.39 11.47 12.50
C GLY A 61 14.35 10.51 13.09
N PRO A 62 13.98 10.64 14.39
CA PRO A 62 13.01 9.76 15.03
C PRO A 62 11.63 9.79 14.37
N THR A 63 11.15 10.97 13.99
CA THR A 63 9.87 11.12 13.29
C THR A 63 9.89 10.43 11.93
N ARG A 64 10.97 10.61 11.15
CA ARG A 64 11.11 9.94 9.85
C ARG A 64 11.19 8.41 10.00
N GLU A 65 11.96 7.93 10.97
CA GLU A 65 12.08 6.51 11.27
C GLU A 65 10.72 5.91 11.67
N PHE A 66 9.99 6.55 12.59
CA PHE A 66 8.68 6.10 13.03
C PHE A 66 7.67 6.01 11.89
N LEU A 67 7.58 7.04 11.05
CA LEU A 67 6.67 7.00 9.90
C LEU A 67 7.04 5.90 8.91
N THR A 68 8.35 5.67 8.69
CA THR A 68 8.82 4.58 7.82
C THR A 68 8.44 3.21 8.37
N LEU A 69 8.64 2.98 9.67
CA LEU A 69 8.27 1.73 10.32
C LEU A 69 6.75 1.54 10.38
N LEU A 70 6.01 2.62 10.67
CA LEU A 70 4.55 2.60 10.72
C LEU A 70 3.97 2.20 9.37
N MET A 71 4.46 2.78 8.28
CA MET A 71 3.98 2.44 6.95
C MET A 71 4.33 1.00 6.55
N ARG A 72 5.48 0.48 6.99
CA ARG A 72 5.82 -0.94 6.81
C ARG A 72 4.86 -1.86 7.57
N GLU A 73 4.52 -1.53 8.81
CA GLU A 73 3.55 -2.31 9.58
C GLU A 73 2.14 -2.22 8.97
N ILE A 74 1.71 -1.02 8.52
CA ILE A 74 0.45 -0.80 7.78
C ILE A 74 0.38 -1.66 6.52
N HIS A 75 1.46 -1.71 5.72
CA HIS A 75 1.54 -2.53 4.51
C HIS A 75 1.34 -4.02 4.82
N SER A 76 1.94 -4.50 5.91
CA SER A 76 1.84 -5.91 6.34
C SER A 76 0.57 -6.23 7.16
N CYS A 77 -0.23 -5.24 7.51
CA CYS A 77 -1.37 -5.40 8.41
C CYS A 77 -2.62 -5.85 7.62
N GLU A 78 -3.48 -6.63 8.28
CA GLU A 78 -4.74 -7.18 7.74
C GLU A 78 -5.80 -6.12 7.38
N ILE A 79 -5.49 -4.83 7.54
CA ILE A 79 -6.33 -3.70 7.10
C ILE A 79 -6.33 -3.52 5.58
N PHE A 80 -5.32 -4.06 4.89
CA PHE A 80 -5.22 -4.14 3.44
C PHE A 80 -5.05 -5.60 3.01
N ASP A 81 -5.64 -5.97 1.87
CA ASP A 81 -5.59 -7.33 1.32
C ASP A 81 -5.26 -7.30 -0.18
N GLY A 82 -4.72 -8.40 -0.72
CA GLY A 82 -4.23 -8.51 -2.09
C GLY A 82 -2.70 -8.53 -2.21
N GLU A 83 -2.22 -8.62 -3.45
CA GLU A 83 -0.79 -8.67 -3.78
C GLU A 83 -0.03 -7.46 -3.21
N ASP A 84 1.25 -7.64 -2.87
CA ASP A 84 2.06 -6.64 -2.17
C ASP A 84 2.05 -5.24 -2.80
N TRP A 85 1.95 -5.17 -4.12
CA TRP A 85 2.00 -3.94 -4.90
C TRP A 85 0.63 -3.51 -5.47
N LYS A 86 -0.44 -4.25 -5.13
CA LYS A 86 -1.81 -4.05 -5.63
C LYS A 86 -2.85 -4.33 -4.54
N LYS A 87 -2.66 -3.77 -3.35
CA LYS A 87 -3.57 -3.99 -2.23
C LYS A 87 -4.86 -3.16 -2.36
N ASN A 88 -5.93 -3.75 -1.87
CA ASN A 88 -7.24 -3.15 -1.66
C ASN A 88 -7.49 -2.97 -0.15
N THR A 89 -8.47 -2.15 0.22
CA THR A 89 -8.97 -2.12 1.60
C THR A 89 -9.58 -3.48 1.98
N CYS A 90 -9.51 -3.83 3.27
CA CYS A 90 -10.10 -5.06 3.80
C CYS A 90 -11.32 -4.76 4.68
N LEU A 91 -12.17 -5.77 4.91
CA LEU A 91 -13.28 -5.70 5.88
C LEU A 91 -12.78 -5.40 7.30
N GLN A 92 -11.58 -5.89 7.66
CA GLN A 92 -10.98 -5.71 8.98
C GLN A 92 -10.46 -4.28 9.24
N PHE A 93 -10.47 -3.42 8.22
CA PHE A 93 -10.21 -1.99 8.37
C PHE A 93 -11.16 -1.36 9.42
N GLN A 94 -12.45 -1.73 9.38
CA GLN A 94 -13.49 -1.17 10.25
C GLN A 94 -13.28 -1.46 11.74
N SER A 95 -12.73 -2.63 12.08
CA SER A 95 -12.55 -3.07 13.46
C SER A 95 -11.26 -2.53 14.09
N THR A 96 -10.24 -2.26 13.27
CA THR A 96 -8.89 -1.96 13.74
C THR A 96 -8.63 -0.45 13.78
N VAL A 97 -9.24 0.30 12.86
CA VAL A 97 -8.88 1.70 12.62
C VAL A 97 -10.11 2.59 12.73
N GLN A 98 -10.58 2.85 13.96
CA GLN A 98 -11.52 3.94 14.19
C GLN A 98 -10.76 5.27 14.19
N TRP A 99 -10.62 5.89 13.01
CA TRP A 99 -10.19 7.28 12.88
C TRP A 99 -11.31 8.23 13.33
N ASN A 100 -11.62 8.24 14.63
CA ASN A 100 -12.51 9.25 15.22
C ASN A 100 -11.73 10.56 15.40
N VAL A 101 -11.39 11.23 14.30
CA VAL A 101 -10.87 12.60 14.33
C VAL A 101 -11.92 13.51 13.71
N GLN A 102 -12.90 13.91 14.52
CA GLN A 102 -13.73 15.08 14.22
C GLN A 102 -12.85 16.33 14.37
N ALA A 103 -12.17 16.74 13.29
CA ALA A 103 -11.51 18.03 13.20
C ALA A 103 -12.42 19.01 12.45
N SER A 104 -12.79 20.08 13.13
CA SER A 104 -13.52 21.22 12.57
C SER A 104 -12.58 22.07 11.71
N TRP A 105 -12.97 22.31 10.46
CA TRP A 105 -12.26 23.15 9.50
C TRP A 105 -12.30 24.64 9.86
N THR A 106 -11.15 25.31 9.91
CA THR A 106 -10.85 26.60 9.27
C THR A 106 -9.35 26.93 9.46
N ASP A 107 -8.47 26.68 8.49
CA ASP A 107 -7.57 27.72 7.93
C ASP A 107 -6.71 27.17 6.77
N ASP A 108 -6.45 28.03 5.79
CA ASP A 108 -5.60 27.79 4.62
C ASP A 108 -4.12 27.84 5.02
N SER A 109 -3.52 26.75 5.50
CA SER A 109 -2.06 26.53 5.37
C SER A 109 -1.57 25.23 6.01
N CYS A 110 -1.52 24.14 5.24
CA CYS A 110 -0.33 23.28 5.23
C CYS A 110 -0.45 22.21 4.14
N VAL A 111 0.56 22.17 3.27
CA VAL A 111 0.68 21.21 2.16
C VAL A 111 1.18 19.87 2.71
N PRO A 112 0.38 18.78 2.74
CA PRO A 112 0.80 17.47 3.24
C PRO A 112 1.38 16.61 2.12
N GLY A 113 2.28 17.17 1.31
CA GLY A 113 2.79 16.48 0.11
C GLY A 113 3.97 15.53 0.37
N ALA A 114 4.75 15.72 1.44
CA ALA A 114 6.05 15.04 1.61
C ALA A 114 6.06 13.93 2.68
N TRP A 115 4.99 13.77 3.45
CA TRP A 115 4.95 12.84 4.59
C TRP A 115 4.49 11.42 4.21
N TRP A 116 3.87 11.27 3.03
CA TRP A 116 3.31 10.02 2.52
C TRP A 116 4.16 9.37 1.41
N CYS A 117 4.99 10.16 0.71
CA CYS A 117 5.62 9.77 -0.57
C CYS A 117 6.66 8.63 -0.53
N GLY A 118 7.10 8.18 0.65
CA GLY A 118 8.10 7.11 0.74
C GLY A 118 7.52 5.69 0.76
N ALA A 119 6.24 5.54 1.11
CA ALA A 119 5.75 4.25 1.59
C ALA A 119 4.33 3.88 1.16
N THR A 120 3.74 4.63 0.22
CA THR A 120 2.38 4.38 -0.29
C THR A 120 2.34 3.66 -1.63
N PHE A 121 3.44 3.10 -2.13
CA PHE A 121 3.49 2.41 -3.43
C PHE A 121 2.83 1.02 -3.39
N PHE A 122 1.56 0.90 -3.00
CA PHE A 122 0.95 -0.43 -2.92
C PHE A 122 -0.53 -0.47 -3.21
N PHE A 123 -1.17 0.64 -3.61
CA PHE A 123 -2.59 0.60 -3.95
C PHE A 123 -2.81 -0.12 -5.27
N SER A 124 -3.85 -0.94 -5.30
CA SER A 124 -4.39 -1.45 -6.56
C SER A 124 -4.95 -0.30 -7.40
N GLU A 125 -5.03 -0.50 -8.71
CA GLU A 125 -5.68 0.45 -9.62
C GLU A 125 -7.16 0.66 -9.23
N ARG A 126 -7.87 -0.39 -8.83
CA ARG A 126 -9.27 -0.30 -8.40
C ARG A 126 -9.42 0.60 -7.17
N LEU A 127 -8.63 0.39 -6.13
CA LEU A 127 -8.67 1.20 -4.91
C LEU A 127 -8.36 2.66 -5.23
N PHE A 128 -7.32 2.92 -6.02
CA PHE A 128 -6.94 4.27 -6.42
C PHE A 128 -8.07 4.98 -7.19
N CYS A 129 -8.67 4.30 -8.17
CA CYS A 129 -9.82 4.82 -8.91
C CYS A 129 -11.00 5.12 -7.97
N GLN A 130 -11.33 4.20 -7.06
CA GLN A 130 -12.43 4.38 -6.10
C GLN A 130 -12.22 5.56 -5.15
N VAL A 131 -10.99 5.80 -4.69
CA VAL A 131 -10.63 6.97 -3.86
C VAL A 131 -10.76 8.27 -4.66
N CYS A 132 -10.31 8.26 -5.91
CA CYS A 132 -10.33 9.42 -6.80
C CYS A 132 -11.69 9.66 -7.50
N ASN A 133 -12.72 8.86 -7.21
CA ASN A 133 -14.03 8.84 -7.90
C ASN A 133 -13.90 8.67 -9.43
N LEU A 134 -12.89 7.92 -9.86
CA LEU A 134 -12.71 7.48 -11.24
C LEU A 134 -13.40 6.14 -11.45
N GLN A 135 -13.63 5.80 -12.72
CA GLN A 135 -14.20 4.50 -13.04
C GLN A 135 -13.15 3.40 -12.84
N PRO A 136 -13.39 2.42 -11.96
CA PRO A 136 -12.45 1.33 -11.76
C PRO A 136 -12.47 0.35 -12.96
N PRO A 137 -11.41 -0.46 -13.13
CA PRO A 137 -11.35 -1.46 -14.19
C PRO A 137 -12.46 -2.51 -14.05
N VAL A 138 -12.74 -3.27 -15.11
CA VAL A 138 -13.70 -4.40 -15.05
C VAL A 138 -13.23 -5.38 -13.95
N PRO A 139 -14.12 -5.88 -13.08
CA PRO A 139 -13.74 -6.83 -12.03
C PRO A 139 -13.10 -8.09 -12.61
N ASP A 140 -11.88 -8.40 -12.18
CA ASP A 140 -11.19 -9.66 -12.51
C ASP A 140 -11.36 -10.67 -11.36
N LEU A 141 -11.61 -11.94 -11.73
CA LEU A 141 -11.64 -13.06 -10.79
C LEU A 141 -10.32 -13.21 -10.00
N GLN A 142 -9.18 -12.81 -10.57
CA GLN A 142 -7.89 -12.86 -9.88
C GLN A 142 -7.84 -11.93 -8.66
N GLU A 143 -8.63 -10.85 -8.65
CA GLU A 143 -8.73 -9.92 -7.53
C GLU A 143 -9.44 -10.51 -6.30
N ILE A 144 -10.11 -11.65 -6.46
CA ILE A 144 -10.73 -12.36 -5.33
C ILE A 144 -9.63 -13.04 -4.51
N VAL A 145 -9.34 -12.44 -3.36
CA VAL A 145 -8.37 -12.93 -2.35
C VAL A 145 -8.78 -14.25 -1.69
N ASP A 146 -10.08 -14.51 -1.58
CA ASP A 146 -10.60 -15.78 -1.06
C ASP A 146 -10.43 -16.88 -2.12
N TYR A 147 -9.46 -17.77 -1.89
CA TYR A 147 -9.12 -18.83 -2.83
C TYR A 147 -10.30 -19.78 -3.12
N ASP A 148 -11.07 -20.17 -2.08
CA ASP A 148 -12.20 -21.10 -2.24
C ASP A 148 -13.32 -20.44 -3.04
N PHE A 149 -13.62 -19.18 -2.73
CA PHE A 149 -14.62 -18.42 -3.49
C PHE A 149 -14.15 -18.20 -4.94
N ARG A 150 -12.88 -17.84 -5.16
CA ARG A 150 -12.31 -17.65 -6.50
C ARG A 150 -12.36 -18.92 -7.33
N GLU A 151 -12.03 -20.07 -6.75
CA GLU A 151 -12.07 -21.37 -7.43
C GLU A 151 -13.50 -21.69 -7.89
N LYS A 152 -14.50 -21.48 -7.01
CA LYS A 152 -15.91 -21.67 -7.34
C LYS A 152 -16.39 -20.73 -8.43
N MET A 153 -16.06 -19.44 -8.35
CA MET A 153 -16.42 -18.47 -9.39
C MET A 153 -15.77 -18.81 -10.74
N THR A 154 -14.51 -19.27 -10.71
CA THR A 154 -13.80 -19.74 -11.91
C THR A 154 -14.47 -20.97 -12.49
N LYS A 155 -14.89 -21.93 -11.65
CA LYS A 155 -15.63 -23.12 -12.09
C LYS A 155 -16.96 -22.76 -12.76
N ILE A 156 -17.70 -21.79 -12.20
CA ILE A 156 -18.94 -21.28 -12.82
C ILE A 156 -18.62 -20.65 -14.18
N HIS A 157 -17.62 -19.77 -14.26
CA HIS A 157 -17.24 -19.07 -15.48
C HIS A 157 -16.80 -20.02 -16.62
N LEU A 158 -16.06 -21.09 -16.28
CA LEU A 158 -15.57 -22.08 -17.25
C LEU A 158 -16.62 -23.08 -17.72
N ALA A 159 -17.80 -23.14 -17.10
CA ALA A 159 -18.85 -24.09 -17.46
C ALA A 159 -19.34 -23.85 -18.90
N GLN A 160 -19.29 -24.88 -19.75
CA GLN A 160 -19.58 -24.76 -21.19
C GLN A 160 -21.07 -24.87 -21.55
N ASN A 161 -21.92 -25.26 -20.60
CA ASN A 161 -23.36 -25.37 -20.79
C ASN A 161 -24.12 -24.97 -19.52
N VAL A 162 -25.42 -24.70 -19.67
CA VAL A 162 -26.27 -24.17 -18.60
C VAL A 162 -26.43 -25.17 -17.45
N ASN A 163 -26.50 -26.48 -17.73
CA ASN A 163 -26.65 -27.50 -16.68
C ASN A 163 -25.41 -27.55 -15.79
N ASP A 164 -24.21 -27.57 -16.39
CA ASP A 164 -22.95 -27.58 -15.65
C ASP A 164 -22.78 -26.29 -14.83
N ALA A 165 -23.18 -25.15 -15.41
CA ALA A 165 -23.17 -23.86 -14.70
C ALA A 165 -24.13 -23.86 -13.50
N GLN A 166 -25.34 -24.40 -13.66
CA GLN A 166 -26.31 -24.54 -12.55
C GLN A 166 -25.80 -25.47 -11.45
N CYS A 167 -25.14 -26.58 -11.79
CA CYS A 167 -24.49 -27.45 -10.82
C CYS A 167 -23.38 -26.71 -10.05
N ALA A 168 -22.52 -25.96 -10.74
CA ALA A 168 -21.46 -25.17 -10.12
C ALA A 168 -22.03 -24.04 -9.23
N ILE A 169 -23.11 -23.38 -9.65
CA ILE A 169 -23.81 -22.37 -8.84
C ILE A 169 -24.39 -23.00 -7.57
N MET A 170 -24.92 -24.21 -7.65
CA MET A 170 -25.45 -24.92 -6.48
C MET A 170 -24.36 -25.22 -5.45
N GLU A 171 -23.16 -25.61 -5.90
CA GLU A 171 -21.98 -25.80 -5.03
C GLU A 171 -21.51 -24.48 -4.39
N ALA A 172 -21.67 -23.35 -5.07
CA ALA A 172 -21.31 -22.01 -4.58
C ALA A 172 -22.47 -21.26 -3.88
N SER A 173 -23.62 -21.93 -3.69
CA SER A 173 -24.88 -21.26 -3.35
C SER A 173 -24.84 -20.52 -2.01
N ASP A 174 -24.20 -21.08 -0.99
CA ASP A 174 -24.06 -20.43 0.32
C ASP A 174 -23.31 -19.09 0.22
N GLN A 175 -22.20 -19.05 -0.51
CA GLN A 175 -21.40 -17.83 -0.71
C GLN A 175 -22.15 -16.82 -1.57
N LEU A 176 -22.72 -17.24 -2.69
CA LEU A 176 -23.50 -16.35 -3.57
C LEU A 176 -24.73 -15.78 -2.85
N SER A 177 -25.37 -16.56 -1.98
CA SER A 177 -26.51 -16.11 -1.16
C SER A 177 -26.08 -15.03 -0.16
N MET A 178 -24.95 -15.21 0.52
CA MET A 178 -24.40 -14.20 1.45
C MET A 178 -24.06 -12.88 0.75
N LEU A 179 -23.59 -12.94 -0.51
CA LEU A 179 -23.27 -11.76 -1.31
C LEU A 179 -24.51 -11.15 -1.99
N GLY A 180 -25.69 -11.76 -1.88
CA GLY A 180 -26.91 -11.31 -2.55
C GLY A 180 -26.86 -11.45 -4.08
N SER A 181 -25.97 -12.31 -4.60
CA SER A 181 -25.74 -12.54 -6.04
C SER A 181 -26.22 -13.91 -6.51
N LEU A 182 -26.97 -14.65 -5.69
CA LEU A 182 -27.56 -15.92 -6.06
C LEU A 182 -28.86 -15.70 -6.85
N TRP A 183 -28.85 -16.09 -8.13
CA TRP A 183 -30.05 -16.14 -8.95
C TRP A 183 -30.02 -17.32 -9.92
N HIS A 184 -31.20 -17.64 -10.46
CA HIS A 184 -31.35 -18.68 -11.46
C HIS A 184 -30.88 -18.19 -12.84
N ILE A 185 -30.10 -19.01 -13.53
CA ILE A 185 -29.60 -18.73 -14.89
C ILE A 185 -30.36 -19.55 -15.93
N GLN A 186 -30.65 -18.95 -17.09
CA GLN A 186 -31.28 -19.62 -18.23
C GLN A 186 -30.34 -19.70 -19.45
N THR A 187 -29.35 -18.80 -19.51
CA THR A 187 -28.39 -18.69 -20.60
C THR A 187 -26.95 -18.62 -20.06
N LEU A 188 -25.96 -18.78 -20.94
CA LEU A 188 -24.55 -18.55 -20.59
C LEU A 188 -24.23 -17.06 -20.39
N GLU A 189 -25.01 -16.17 -20.97
CA GLU A 189 -24.92 -14.73 -20.70
C GLU A 189 -25.35 -14.43 -19.25
N ASP A 190 -26.41 -15.08 -18.75
CA ASP A 190 -26.82 -14.96 -17.34
C ASP A 190 -25.73 -15.46 -16.38
N ARG A 191 -24.98 -16.50 -16.78
CA ARG A 191 -23.81 -17.01 -16.03
C ARG A 191 -22.72 -15.94 -15.96
N ASP A 192 -22.38 -15.32 -17.09
CA ASP A 192 -21.34 -14.28 -17.12
C ASP A 192 -21.75 -13.06 -16.28
N ASN A 193 -23.01 -12.64 -16.38
CA ASN A 193 -23.57 -11.57 -15.55
C ASN A 193 -23.56 -11.92 -14.06
N LEU A 194 -23.85 -13.18 -13.69
CA LEU A 194 -23.75 -13.67 -12.31
C LEU A 194 -22.31 -13.57 -11.81
N VAL A 195 -21.35 -14.05 -12.62
CA VAL A 195 -19.93 -14.03 -12.26
C VAL A 195 -19.43 -12.61 -12.08
N GLU A 196 -19.73 -11.72 -13.03
CA GLU A 196 -19.36 -10.31 -12.96
C GLU A 196 -19.97 -9.63 -11.73
N SER A 197 -21.27 -9.82 -11.49
CA SER A 197 -21.96 -9.20 -10.34
C SER A 197 -21.43 -9.70 -9.00
N ALA A 198 -21.16 -11.01 -8.87
CA ALA A 198 -20.61 -11.59 -7.66
C ALA A 198 -19.19 -11.09 -7.40
N THR A 199 -18.36 -11.04 -8.45
CA THR A 199 -16.98 -10.50 -8.39
C THR A 199 -17.01 -9.03 -7.99
N LYS A 200 -17.84 -8.21 -8.64
CA LYS A 200 -18.03 -6.79 -8.31
C LYS A 200 -18.48 -6.58 -6.87
N PHE A 201 -19.42 -7.39 -6.39
CA PHE A 201 -19.88 -7.28 -5.01
C PHE A 201 -18.73 -7.54 -4.03
N PHE A 202 -17.91 -8.55 -4.34
CA PHE A 202 -16.76 -8.92 -3.52
C PHE A 202 -15.62 -7.89 -3.57
N THR A 203 -15.33 -7.29 -4.73
CA THR A 203 -14.22 -6.33 -4.86
C THR A 203 -14.61 -4.89 -4.54
N GLU A 204 -15.92 -4.57 -4.51
CA GLU A 204 -16.38 -3.19 -4.33
C GLU A 204 -17.41 -3.08 -3.19
N ASN A 205 -18.58 -3.70 -3.36
CA ASN A 205 -19.73 -3.41 -2.49
C ASN A 205 -19.51 -3.79 -1.03
N ARG A 206 -18.89 -4.95 -0.77
CA ARG A 206 -18.62 -5.37 0.62
C ARG A 206 -17.59 -4.47 1.32
N LEU A 207 -16.75 -3.78 0.56
CA LEU A 207 -15.67 -2.93 1.08
C LEU A 207 -16.09 -1.47 1.23
N ARG A 208 -17.35 -1.13 0.92
CA ARG A 208 -17.81 0.25 0.84
C ARG A 208 -17.56 1.04 2.12
N ASP A 209 -17.96 0.54 3.29
CA ASP A 209 -17.77 1.33 4.51
C ASP A 209 -16.29 1.42 4.92
N SER A 210 -15.47 0.39 4.62
CA SER A 210 -14.01 0.48 4.81
C SER A 210 -13.40 1.55 3.89
N LEU A 211 -13.85 1.62 2.64
CA LEU A 211 -13.42 2.63 1.67
C LEU A 211 -13.84 4.05 2.10
N GLU A 212 -15.08 4.24 2.56
CA GLU A 212 -15.55 5.55 3.00
C GLU A 212 -14.80 6.01 4.26
N GLN A 213 -14.57 5.13 5.23
CA GLN A 213 -13.75 5.46 6.40
C GLN A 213 -12.29 5.77 6.01
N PHE A 214 -11.74 5.07 5.01
CA PHE A 214 -10.43 5.37 4.47
C PHE A 214 -10.39 6.76 3.80
N LYS A 215 -11.42 7.11 3.03
CA LYS A 215 -11.60 8.44 2.43
C LYS A 215 -11.69 9.53 3.49
N GLU A 216 -12.45 9.32 4.57
CA GLU A 216 -12.52 10.25 5.71
C GLU A 216 -11.13 10.50 6.33
N GLY A 217 -10.31 9.45 6.45
CA GLY A 217 -8.93 9.56 6.91
C GLY A 217 -8.06 10.43 5.99
N LEU A 218 -8.19 10.29 4.67
CA LEU A 218 -7.51 11.14 3.67
C LEU A 218 -8.03 12.58 3.67
N GLU A 219 -9.33 12.78 3.91
CA GLU A 219 -9.96 14.09 3.99
C GLU A 219 -9.48 14.89 5.22
N CYS A 220 -9.12 14.21 6.33
CA CYS A 220 -8.70 14.85 7.58
C CYS A 220 -7.56 15.88 7.43
N LEU A 221 -6.68 15.71 6.44
CA LEU A 221 -5.60 16.65 6.11
C LEU A 221 -5.76 17.29 4.72
N GLY A 222 -6.96 17.22 4.13
CA GLY A 222 -7.26 17.78 2.82
C GLY A 222 -6.56 17.06 1.65
N LEU A 223 -6.15 15.80 1.83
CA LEU A 223 -5.48 15.03 0.79
C LEU A 223 -6.47 14.48 -0.24
N LEU A 224 -7.65 14.02 0.21
CA LEU A 224 -8.67 13.45 -0.69
C LEU A 224 -9.11 14.40 -1.81
N PRO A 225 -9.41 15.71 -1.56
CA PRO A 225 -9.81 16.63 -2.62
C PRO A 225 -8.67 16.89 -3.61
N LEU A 226 -7.42 16.88 -3.14
CA LEU A 226 -6.25 17.03 -4.00
C LEU A 226 -6.07 15.80 -4.91
N MET A 227 -6.22 14.59 -4.36
CA MET A 227 -6.18 13.34 -5.13
C MET A 227 -7.25 13.30 -6.21
N GLN A 228 -8.49 13.67 -5.88
CA GLN A 228 -9.61 13.71 -6.83
C GLN A 228 -9.43 14.79 -7.91
N LYS A 229 -8.82 15.92 -7.57
CA LYS A 229 -8.56 17.01 -8.51
C LYS A 229 -7.38 16.73 -9.46
N HIS A 230 -6.37 16.00 -8.99
CA HIS A 230 -5.12 15.77 -9.72
C HIS A 230 -4.66 14.30 -9.69
N PRO A 231 -5.48 13.33 -10.11
CA PRO A 231 -5.20 11.90 -9.93
C PRO A 231 -3.88 11.45 -10.59
N GLU A 232 -3.53 11.99 -11.75
CA GLU A 232 -2.28 11.64 -12.45
C GLU A 232 -1.02 11.91 -11.60
N LEU A 233 -1.01 12.99 -10.81
CA LEU A 233 0.14 13.32 -9.94
C LEU A 233 0.25 12.35 -8.76
N PHE A 234 -0.88 11.84 -8.29
CA PHE A 234 -0.92 10.93 -7.14
C PHE A 234 -0.78 9.47 -7.53
N LYS A 235 -1.01 9.12 -8.80
CA LYS A 235 -0.80 7.76 -9.31
C LYS A 235 0.63 7.29 -9.05
N GLU A 236 1.62 8.11 -9.40
CA GLU A 236 3.04 7.80 -9.17
C GLU A 236 3.42 7.71 -7.69
N VAL A 237 2.62 8.26 -6.78
CA VAL A 237 2.87 8.27 -5.33
C VAL A 237 2.23 7.06 -4.63
N PHE A 238 1.04 6.65 -5.08
CA PHE A 238 0.21 5.65 -4.42
C PHE A 238 0.19 4.29 -5.11
N MET A 239 0.49 4.24 -6.40
CA MET A 239 0.52 2.99 -7.15
C MET A 239 1.97 2.63 -7.46
N TYR A 240 2.29 1.35 -7.28
CA TYR A 240 3.54 0.83 -7.78
C TYR A 240 3.47 0.68 -9.29
N GLU A 241 4.51 1.17 -9.96
CA GLU A 241 4.77 0.88 -11.36
C GLU A 241 6.10 0.15 -11.44
N GLU A 242 6.09 -1.06 -12.01
CA GLU A 242 7.32 -1.81 -12.23
C GLU A 242 8.16 -1.08 -13.27
N LYS A 243 9.20 -0.39 -12.81
CA LYS A 243 10.18 0.25 -13.67
C LYS A 243 11.35 -0.71 -13.86
N PRO A 244 11.71 -1.06 -15.12
CA PRO A 244 12.88 -1.87 -15.35
C PRO A 244 14.11 -1.13 -14.79
N LEU A 245 14.96 -1.84 -14.06
CA LEU A 245 16.22 -1.31 -13.59
C LEU A 245 17.15 -1.12 -14.79
N LEU A 246 17.57 0.11 -15.04
CA LEU A 246 18.51 0.42 -16.12
C LEU A 246 19.95 0.21 -15.63
N ALA A 247 20.86 -0.06 -16.56
CA ALA A 247 22.30 -0.13 -16.32
C ALA A 247 22.82 1.16 -15.68
N GLU A 248 22.26 2.31 -16.07
CA GLU A 248 22.56 3.60 -15.46
C GLU A 248 22.16 3.65 -13.98
N ASP A 249 20.96 3.17 -13.63
CA ASP A 249 20.47 3.14 -12.25
C ASP A 249 21.41 2.31 -11.37
N ILE A 250 21.73 1.10 -11.82
CA ILE A 250 22.66 0.21 -11.10
C ILE A 250 24.04 0.85 -11.02
N SER A 251 24.55 1.43 -12.11
CA SER A 251 25.85 2.10 -12.09
C SER A 251 25.90 3.28 -11.12
N ALA A 252 24.79 3.99 -10.91
CA ALA A 252 24.72 5.14 -10.00
C ALA A 252 24.72 4.73 -8.53
N LEU A 253 24.25 3.52 -8.19
CA LEU A 253 24.23 3.00 -6.82
C LEU A 253 25.63 2.70 -6.27
N PHE A 254 26.59 2.40 -7.14
CA PHE A 254 27.94 2.01 -6.73
C PHE A 254 28.96 3.12 -6.91
N LYS A 255 29.67 3.43 -5.84
CA LYS A 255 30.86 4.29 -5.88
C LYS A 255 32.10 3.44 -5.64
N ALA A 256 32.86 3.19 -6.70
CA ALA A 256 34.11 2.45 -6.59
C ALA A 256 35.15 3.24 -5.77
N GLU A 257 35.74 2.58 -4.78
CA GLU A 257 36.92 3.08 -4.09
C GLU A 257 38.17 2.78 -4.92
N LEU A 258 38.89 3.84 -5.30
CA LEU A 258 39.94 3.78 -6.31
C LEU A 258 41.30 4.09 -5.68
N SER A 259 42.34 3.43 -6.18
CA SER A 259 43.72 3.71 -5.81
C SER A 259 44.11 5.16 -6.15
N THR A 260 45.24 5.63 -5.63
CA THR A 260 45.74 6.98 -5.92
C THR A 260 45.98 7.21 -7.41
N VAL A 261 45.70 8.44 -7.85
CA VAL A 261 45.88 8.87 -9.25
C VAL A 261 47.35 8.73 -9.64
N GLY A 262 47.61 8.11 -10.80
CA GLY A 262 48.97 7.86 -11.31
C GLY A 262 49.59 6.51 -10.92
N SER A 263 48.92 5.71 -10.08
CA SER A 263 49.37 4.35 -9.80
C SER A 263 49.04 3.38 -10.96
N ASN A 264 49.86 2.33 -11.14
CA ASN A 264 49.56 1.26 -12.10
C ASN A 264 48.21 0.57 -11.79
N ARG A 265 47.83 0.51 -10.51
CA ARG A 265 46.54 -0.03 -10.06
C ARG A 265 45.37 0.80 -10.57
N ARG A 266 45.50 2.13 -10.56
CA ARG A 266 44.46 3.05 -11.07
C ARG A 266 44.07 2.75 -12.51
N VAL A 267 45.05 2.43 -13.36
CA VAL A 267 44.82 2.11 -14.78
C VAL A 267 44.00 0.84 -14.93
N VAL A 268 44.34 -0.20 -14.16
CA VAL A 268 43.61 -1.48 -14.16
C VAL A 268 42.20 -1.30 -13.62
N GLU A 269 42.03 -0.62 -12.48
CA GLU A 269 40.73 -0.35 -11.86
C GLU A 269 39.80 0.44 -12.78
N SER A 270 40.30 1.48 -13.43
CA SER A 270 39.52 2.26 -14.40
C SER A 270 39.03 1.39 -15.56
N ARG A 271 39.88 0.50 -16.06
CA ARG A 271 39.50 -0.44 -17.13
C ARG A 271 38.44 -1.44 -16.65
N THR A 272 38.57 -1.94 -15.43
CA THR A 272 37.58 -2.84 -14.82
C THR A 272 36.21 -2.15 -14.68
N ILE A 273 36.17 -0.88 -14.29
CA ILE A 273 34.92 -0.12 -14.20
C ILE A 273 34.27 0.05 -15.57
N CYS A 274 35.06 0.32 -16.62
CA CYS A 274 34.54 0.37 -17.99
C CYS A 274 33.89 -0.96 -18.38
N PHE A 275 34.61 -2.08 -18.21
CA PHE A 275 34.06 -3.40 -18.53
C PHE A 275 32.82 -3.75 -17.70
N TRP A 276 32.76 -3.35 -16.44
CA TRP A 276 31.57 -3.56 -15.62
C TRP A 276 30.37 -2.75 -16.13
N ARG A 277 30.57 -1.49 -16.54
CA ARG A 277 29.51 -0.68 -17.14
C ARG A 277 29.06 -1.22 -18.50
N ASP A 278 30.01 -1.63 -19.34
CA ASP A 278 29.71 -2.26 -20.63
C ASP A 278 28.91 -3.56 -20.41
N TRP A 279 29.30 -4.37 -19.41
CA TRP A 279 28.54 -5.57 -19.03
C TRP A 279 27.13 -5.26 -18.54
N LEU A 280 26.92 -4.20 -17.76
CA LEU A 280 25.57 -3.80 -17.34
C LEU A 280 24.70 -3.43 -18.55
N ILE A 281 25.27 -2.73 -19.56
CA ILE A 281 24.57 -2.39 -20.81
C ILE A 281 24.24 -3.65 -21.60
N GLU A 282 25.18 -4.60 -21.72
CA GLU A 282 24.93 -5.88 -22.39
C GLU A 282 23.80 -6.69 -21.71
N VAL A 283 23.74 -6.66 -20.38
CA VAL A 283 22.65 -7.29 -19.61
C VAL A 283 21.31 -6.60 -19.89
N GLU A 284 21.28 -5.27 -19.92
CA GLU A 284 20.08 -4.49 -20.25
C GLU A 284 19.60 -4.77 -21.68
N GLU A 285 20.50 -4.92 -22.65
CA GLU A 285 20.21 -5.28 -24.03
C GLU A 285 19.80 -6.76 -24.22
N GLY A 286 19.78 -7.56 -23.14
CA GLY A 286 19.43 -8.98 -23.16
C GLY A 286 20.49 -9.89 -23.79
N SER A 287 21.67 -9.36 -24.12
CA SER A 287 22.79 -10.08 -24.75
C SER A 287 23.78 -10.65 -23.73
N GLY A 288 23.77 -10.13 -22.50
CA GLY A 288 24.60 -10.57 -21.37
C GLY A 288 24.00 -11.70 -20.51
N ILE A 289 22.87 -12.30 -20.91
CA ILE A 289 22.23 -13.40 -20.17
C ILE A 289 23.15 -14.63 -20.24
N LEU A 290 23.83 -14.94 -19.12
CA LEU A 290 24.38 -16.27 -18.90
C LEU A 290 23.20 -17.26 -18.97
N GLN A 291 23.13 -18.04 -20.03
CA GLN A 291 22.15 -19.12 -20.16
C GLN A 291 22.15 -19.92 -18.85
N SER A 292 21.01 -19.98 -18.17
CA SER A 292 20.86 -20.86 -17.02
C SER A 292 21.23 -22.27 -17.46
N PRO A 293 22.01 -23.04 -16.67
CA PRO A 293 22.24 -24.43 -17.00
C PRO A 293 20.87 -25.10 -17.00
N THR A 294 20.44 -25.55 -18.17
CA THR A 294 19.34 -26.49 -18.30
C THR A 294 19.78 -27.74 -17.56
N PHE A 295 19.33 -27.92 -16.33
CA PHE A 295 19.36 -29.23 -15.70
C PHE A 295 18.37 -30.10 -16.46
N GLY A 296 18.86 -30.71 -17.54
CA GLY A 296 18.19 -31.81 -18.20
C GLY A 296 18.04 -32.92 -17.18
N VAL A 297 16.81 -33.14 -16.74
CA VAL A 297 16.43 -34.37 -16.05
C VAL A 297 16.46 -35.46 -17.13
N MET A 298 17.54 -36.24 -17.15
CA MET A 298 17.52 -37.62 -17.65
C MET A 298 17.04 -38.54 -16.54
#